data_AF-A0A3D1PPL0-F1
#
_entry.id   AF-A0A3D1PPL0-F1
#
_cell.length_a   1.000
_cell.length_b   1.000
_cell.length_c   1.000
_cell.angle_alpha   90.00
_cell.angle_beta   90.00
_cell.angle_gamma   90.00
#
_symmetry.space_group_name_H-M   'P 1'
#
loop_
_entity.id
_entity.type
_entity.pdbx_description
1 polymer ?
#
loop_
_entity_poly.entity_id
_entity_poly.type
_entity_poly.pdbx_seq_one_letter_code
_entity_poly.pdbx_strand_id
1 'polypeptide(L)'
;MKKIAIFLLIIIGIVSTISYLYLNSINNQRIAQKENIKFEIYKDEEITGAEVTTLINKAINSNQQNEIEKDKKGRYIDNETNSINIDIKFIDDDVTYNIEKIYNNGMDKFLTYYRDIKFKCVDVQYHDKTQKIKYMLFEQITQ
;
A
#
# COMPACT_ATOMS: atom_id res chain seq x y z
N MET A 1 27.91 14.59 -45.87
CA MET A 1 27.65 13.22 -45.32
C MET A 1 27.94 13.12 -43.82
N LYS A 2 29.14 13.43 -43.32
CA LYS A 2 29.45 13.34 -41.86
C LYS A 2 28.50 14.16 -40.96
N LYS A 3 28.16 15.40 -41.35
CA LYS A 3 27.20 16.24 -40.60
C LYS A 3 25.78 15.66 -40.56
N ILE A 4 25.34 15.04 -41.65
CA ILE A 4 24.04 14.36 -41.74
C ILE A 4 24.04 13.10 -40.86
N ALA A 5 25.12 12.32 -40.89
CA ALA A 5 25.28 11.15 -40.04
C ALA A 5 25.30 11.51 -38.54
N ILE A 6 26.00 12.59 -38.16
CA ILE A 6 26.01 13.10 -36.78
C ILE A 6 24.60 13.54 -36.35
N PHE A 7 23.88 14.25 -37.23
CA PHE A 7 22.51 14.66 -36.96
C PHE A 7 21.57 13.46 -36.74
N LEU A 8 21.68 12.42 -37.58
CA LEU A 8 20.89 11.19 -37.41
C LEU A 8 21.22 10.45 -36.11
N LEU A 9 22.49 10.40 -35.70
CA LEU A 9 22.89 9.78 -34.43
C LEU A 9 22.28 10.50 -33.21
N ILE A 10 22.19 11.83 -33.24
CA ILE A 10 21.55 12.61 -32.17
C ILE A 10 20.06 12.27 -32.09
N ILE A 11 19.35 12.20 -33.23
CA ILE A 11 17.94 11.82 -33.26
C ILE A 11 17.72 10.43 -32.69
N ILE A 12 18.54 9.45 -33.09
CA ILE A 12 18.46 8.08 -32.57
C ILE A 12 18.68 8.07 -31.06
N GLY A 13 19.68 8.82 -30.56
CA GLY A 13 19.93 8.94 -29.12
C GLY A 13 18.71 9.46 -28.35
N ILE A 14 18.06 10.53 -28.85
CA ILE A 14 16.85 11.09 -28.24
C ILE A 14 15.71 10.06 -28.24
N VAL A 15 15.46 9.39 -29.37
CA VAL A 15 14.41 8.37 -29.47
C VAL A 15 14.67 7.19 -28.53
N SER A 16 15.91 6.73 -28.42
CA SER A 16 16.30 5.67 -27.49
C SER A 16 16.08 6.08 -26.03
N THR A 17 16.45 7.30 -25.63
CA THR A 17 16.22 7.80 -24.27
C THR A 17 14.73 7.89 -23.93
N ILE A 18 13.92 8.46 -24.82
CA ILE A 18 12.46 8.54 -24.62
C ILE A 18 11.85 7.14 -24.51
N SER A 19 12.27 6.21 -25.38
CA SER A 19 11.78 4.83 -25.37
C SER A 19 12.11 4.13 -24.05
N TYR A 20 13.34 4.31 -23.53
CA TYR A 20 13.74 3.75 -22.25
C TYR A 20 12.90 4.31 -21.09
N LEU A 21 12.70 5.63 -21.02
CA LEU A 21 11.89 6.26 -19.98
C LEU A 21 10.44 5.74 -20.02
N TYR A 22 9.87 5.60 -21.21
CA TYR A 22 8.52 5.06 -21.40
C TYR A 22 8.40 3.61 -20.92
N LEU A 23 9.32 2.73 -21.33
CA LEU A 23 9.34 1.34 -20.90
C LEU A 23 9.52 1.19 -19.38
N ASN A 24 10.39 2.01 -18.79
CA ASN A 24 10.60 2.04 -17.35
C ASN A 24 9.33 2.46 -16.60
N SER A 25 8.60 3.47 -17.11
CA SER A 25 7.32 3.89 -16.53
C SER A 25 6.28 2.77 -16.54
N ILE A 26 6.13 2.04 -17.66
CA ILE A 26 5.23 0.89 -17.74
C ILE A 26 5.63 -0.19 -16.74
N ASN A 27 6.93 -0.48 -16.64
CA ASN A 27 7.42 -1.49 -15.71
C ASN A 27 7.11 -1.12 -14.26
N ASN A 28 7.30 0.15 -13.89
CA ASN A 28 6.96 0.64 -12.55
C ASN A 28 5.47 0.52 -12.26
N GLN A 29 4.59 0.84 -13.22
CA GLN A 29 3.15 0.66 -13.06
C GLN A 29 2.76 -0.81 -12.88
N ARG A 30 3.36 -1.74 -13.63
CA ARG A 30 3.11 -3.18 -13.48
C ARG A 30 3.55 -3.70 -12.12
N ILE A 31 4.71 -3.23 -11.64
CA ILE A 31 5.20 -3.55 -10.29
C ILE A 31 4.22 -3.01 -9.25
N ALA A 32 3.76 -1.77 -9.39
CA ALA A 32 2.79 -1.18 -8.48
C ALA A 32 1.48 -1.97 -8.46
N GLN A 33 0.90 -2.30 -9.62
CA GLN A 33 -0.31 -3.12 -9.72
C GLN A 33 -0.15 -4.49 -9.04
N LYS A 34 0.98 -5.17 -9.28
CA LYS A 34 1.27 -6.47 -8.67
C LYS A 34 1.38 -6.40 -7.15
N GLU A 35 1.91 -5.31 -6.61
CA GLU A 35 1.98 -5.10 -5.16
C GLU A 35 0.61 -4.69 -4.60
N ASN A 36 -0.09 -3.78 -5.28
CA ASN A 36 -1.38 -3.23 -4.85
C ASN A 36 -2.48 -4.28 -4.82
N ILE A 37 -2.51 -5.24 -5.74
CA ILE A 37 -3.56 -6.28 -5.76
C ILE A 37 -3.61 -7.10 -4.46
N LYS A 38 -2.53 -7.14 -3.68
CA LYS A 38 -2.50 -7.78 -2.36
C LYS A 38 -3.46 -7.09 -1.36
N PHE A 39 -3.84 -5.86 -1.63
CA PHE A 39 -4.63 -4.97 -0.78
C PHE A 39 -5.88 -4.42 -1.47
N GLU A 40 -5.83 -4.12 -2.78
CA GLU A 40 -6.96 -3.57 -3.55
C GLU A 40 -8.18 -4.50 -3.56
N ILE A 41 -7.98 -5.81 -3.41
CA ILE A 41 -9.08 -6.78 -3.26
C ILE A 41 -10.00 -6.49 -2.06
N TYR A 42 -9.54 -5.68 -1.09
CA TYR A 42 -10.32 -5.32 0.10
C TYR A 42 -10.96 -3.92 0.00
N LYS A 43 -10.70 -3.17 -1.09
CA LYS A 43 -11.14 -1.77 -1.24
C LYS A 43 -12.66 -1.65 -1.35
N ASP A 44 -13.29 -2.53 -2.13
CA ASP A 44 -14.72 -2.44 -2.43
C ASP A 44 -15.55 -3.53 -1.73
N GLU A 45 -14.92 -4.31 -0.85
CA GLU A 45 -15.53 -5.44 -0.15
C GLU A 45 -15.84 -5.13 1.31
N GLU A 46 -16.90 -5.76 1.83
CA GLU A 46 -17.11 -5.86 3.28
C GLU A 46 -16.35 -7.09 3.78
N ILE A 47 -15.42 -6.88 4.70
CA ILE A 47 -14.58 -7.95 5.25
C ILE A 47 -14.89 -8.18 6.72
N THR A 48 -14.81 -9.43 7.15
CA THR A 48 -14.91 -9.82 8.56
C THR A 48 -13.66 -9.39 9.34
N GLY A 49 -13.75 -9.29 10.66
CA GLY A 49 -12.57 -9.08 11.49
C GLY A 49 -11.53 -10.19 11.30
N ALA A 50 -11.94 -11.44 11.05
CA ALA A 50 -11.01 -12.51 10.68
C ALA A 50 -10.18 -12.15 9.43
N GLU A 51 -10.82 -11.59 8.41
CA GLU A 51 -10.13 -11.13 7.19
C GLU A 51 -9.30 -9.87 7.44
N VAL A 52 -9.75 -8.95 8.31
CA VAL A 52 -8.94 -7.81 8.78
C VAL A 52 -7.63 -8.31 9.40
N THR A 53 -7.64 -9.39 10.17
CA THR A 53 -6.37 -9.94 10.72
C THR A 53 -5.41 -10.43 9.63
N THR A 54 -5.96 -10.99 8.55
CA THR A 54 -5.17 -11.41 7.38
C THR A 54 -4.57 -10.20 6.68
N LEU A 55 -5.36 -9.13 6.51
CA LEU A 55 -4.91 -7.85 5.96
C LEU A 55 -3.78 -7.24 6.82
N ILE A 56 -3.96 -7.20 8.14
CA ILE A 56 -2.94 -6.73 9.09
C ILE A 56 -1.63 -7.50 8.90
N ASN A 57 -1.69 -8.83 8.88
CA ASN A 57 -0.49 -9.66 8.70
C ASN A 57 0.21 -9.39 7.35
N LYS A 58 -0.57 -9.20 6.27
CA LYS A 58 -0.02 -8.83 4.94
C LYS A 58 0.70 -7.49 4.99
N ALA A 59 0.11 -6.47 5.62
CA ALA A 59 0.70 -5.15 5.73
C ALA A 59 1.97 -5.14 6.59
N ILE A 60 1.95 -5.80 7.77
CA ILE A 60 3.13 -5.95 8.62
C ILE A 60 4.27 -6.65 7.87
N ASN A 61 3.98 -7.77 7.20
CA ASN A 61 4.98 -8.52 6.43
C ASN A 61 5.53 -7.68 5.27
N SER A 62 4.67 -6.96 4.53
CA SER A 62 5.10 -6.08 3.45
C SER A 62 6.06 -5.01 3.95
N ASN A 63 5.75 -4.35 5.06
CA ASN A 63 6.63 -3.34 5.64
C ASN A 63 7.94 -3.93 6.18
N GLN A 64 7.92 -5.15 6.74
CA GLN A 64 9.14 -5.84 7.15
C GLN A 64 10.03 -6.19 5.95
N GLN A 65 9.46 -6.74 4.87
CA GLN A 65 10.19 -7.06 3.65
C GLN A 65 10.76 -5.82 2.95
N ASN A 66 10.06 -4.70 3.05
CA ASN A 66 10.50 -3.42 2.53
C ASN A 66 11.46 -2.67 3.49
N GLU A 67 11.81 -3.26 4.63
CA GLU A 67 12.71 -2.68 5.63
C GLU A 67 12.25 -1.29 6.11
N ILE A 68 10.94 -1.09 6.24
CA ILE A 68 10.36 0.19 6.65
C ILE A 68 10.69 0.47 8.11
N GLU A 69 11.27 1.63 8.38
CA GLU A 69 11.58 2.09 9.74
C GLU A 69 10.33 2.34 10.56
N LYS A 70 10.46 2.20 11.88
CA LYS A 70 9.39 2.49 12.84
C LYS A 70 9.70 3.74 13.65
N ASP A 71 8.66 4.51 13.95
CA ASP A 71 8.75 5.64 14.87
C ASP A 71 8.90 5.17 16.33
N LYS A 72 9.09 6.13 17.25
CA LYS A 72 9.24 5.85 18.69
C LYS A 72 8.01 5.18 19.33
N LYS A 73 6.86 5.19 18.65
CA LYS A 73 5.61 4.55 19.07
C LYS A 73 5.42 3.18 18.43
N GLY A 74 6.39 2.72 17.63
CA GLY A 74 6.37 1.42 16.95
C GLY A 74 5.55 1.38 15.66
N ARG A 75 5.18 2.54 15.10
CA ARG A 75 4.42 2.64 13.84
C ARG A 75 5.35 2.77 12.65
N TYR A 76 5.03 2.13 11.53
CA TYR A 76 5.80 2.26 10.31
C TYR A 76 5.74 3.70 9.77
N ILE A 77 6.91 4.22 9.41
CA ILE A 77 7.08 5.58 8.88
C ILE A 77 6.87 5.53 7.37
N ASP A 78 6.12 6.49 6.86
CA ASP A 78 5.97 6.68 5.43
C ASP A 78 7.33 6.98 4.77
N ASN A 79 7.72 6.18 3.78
CA ASN A 79 8.97 6.36 3.05
C ASN A 79 8.77 6.88 1.61
N GLU A 80 7.55 7.33 1.27
CA GLU A 80 7.16 7.90 -0.02
C GLU A 80 7.30 6.95 -1.22
N THR A 81 7.51 5.64 -0.98
CA THR A 81 7.77 4.67 -2.05
C THR A 81 7.05 3.34 -1.90
N ASN A 82 7.13 2.66 -0.75
CA ASN A 82 6.60 1.30 -0.58
C ASN A 82 6.21 0.95 0.86
N SER A 83 6.12 1.92 1.77
CA SER A 83 5.44 1.74 3.06
C SER A 83 3.93 1.60 2.87
N ILE A 84 3.27 0.84 3.73
CA ILE A 84 1.80 0.80 3.81
C ILE A 84 1.34 0.99 5.24
N ASN A 85 0.46 1.97 5.46
CA ASN A 85 -0.16 2.23 6.75
C ASN A 85 -1.64 1.86 6.68
N ILE A 86 -2.17 1.21 7.70
CA ILE A 86 -3.60 0.87 7.75
C ILE A 86 -4.13 1.29 9.11
N ASP A 87 -5.30 1.92 9.09
CA ASP A 87 -6.03 2.34 10.28
C ASP A 87 -7.43 1.72 10.26
N ILE A 88 -7.90 1.32 11.44
CA ILE A 88 -9.22 0.72 11.67
C ILE A 88 -9.99 1.63 12.61
N LYS A 89 -11.13 2.15 12.16
CA LYS A 89 -12.07 2.95 12.94
C LYS A 89 -13.19 2.06 13.48
N PHE A 90 -13.39 2.10 14.79
CA PHE A 90 -14.44 1.34 15.46
C PHE A 90 -15.62 2.26 15.77
N ILE A 91 -16.84 1.73 15.62
CA ILE A 91 -18.06 2.50 15.94
C ILE A 91 -18.27 2.57 17.45
N ASP A 92 -17.85 1.53 18.18
CA ASP A 92 -18.14 1.36 19.62
C ASP A 92 -17.63 2.54 20.47
N ASP A 93 -16.47 3.10 20.11
CA ASP A 93 -15.81 4.18 20.84
C ASP A 93 -15.47 5.41 19.97
N ASP A 94 -15.85 5.41 18.67
CA ASP A 94 -15.44 6.39 17.65
C ASP A 94 -13.91 6.60 17.61
N VAL A 95 -13.13 5.57 17.97
CA VAL A 95 -11.67 5.62 17.99
C VAL A 95 -11.10 4.92 16.76
N THR A 96 -10.09 5.56 16.18
CA THR A 96 -9.26 4.99 15.12
C THR A 96 -7.97 4.42 15.71
N TYR A 97 -7.71 3.15 15.46
CA TYR A 97 -6.49 2.46 15.85
C TYR A 97 -5.68 2.06 14.61
N ASN A 98 -4.41 2.42 14.62
CA ASN A 98 -3.44 1.93 13.66
C ASN A 98 -3.15 0.43 13.87
N ILE A 99 -2.95 -0.32 12.79
CA ILE A 99 -2.85 -1.79 12.84
C ILE A 99 -1.70 -2.29 13.70
N GLU A 100 -0.59 -1.55 13.83
CA GLU A 100 0.52 -1.92 14.70
C GLU A 100 0.10 -1.96 16.17
N LYS A 101 -0.83 -1.09 16.59
CA LYS A 101 -1.37 -1.13 17.95
C LYS A 101 -2.25 -2.36 18.16
N ILE A 102 -3.04 -2.76 17.17
CA ILE A 102 -3.87 -3.98 17.24
C ILE A 102 -2.95 -5.20 17.30
N TYR A 103 -1.96 -5.26 16.40
CA TYR A 103 -0.97 -6.34 16.33
C TYR A 103 -0.20 -6.51 17.65
N ASN A 104 0.32 -5.42 18.22
CA ASN A 104 1.09 -5.47 19.47
C ASN A 104 0.25 -5.80 20.71
N ASN A 105 -1.05 -5.47 20.71
CA ASN A 105 -1.95 -5.80 21.82
C ASN A 105 -2.49 -7.25 21.75
N GLY A 106 -2.20 -7.96 20.66
CA GLY A 106 -2.52 -9.37 20.44
C GLY A 106 -3.71 -9.55 19.50
N MET A 107 -3.46 -10.20 18.36
CA MET A 107 -4.49 -10.51 17.37
C MET A 107 -5.60 -11.43 17.90
N ASP A 108 -5.28 -12.30 18.87
CA ASP A 108 -6.28 -13.19 19.49
C ASP A 108 -7.35 -12.41 20.27
N LYS A 109 -6.98 -11.28 20.89
CA LYS A 109 -7.94 -10.40 21.57
C LYS A 109 -8.84 -9.74 20.55
N PHE A 110 -8.27 -9.22 19.46
CA PHE A 110 -9.05 -8.65 18.38
C PHE A 110 -10.05 -9.68 17.81
N LEU A 111 -9.63 -10.91 17.55
CA LEU A 111 -10.52 -11.99 17.10
C LEU A 111 -11.56 -12.41 18.15
N THR A 112 -11.28 -12.25 19.44
CA THR A 112 -12.25 -12.59 20.49
C THR A 112 -13.48 -11.69 20.42
N TYR A 113 -13.28 -10.40 20.11
CA TYR A 113 -14.35 -9.41 20.11
C TYR A 113 -14.91 -9.11 18.72
N TYR A 114 -14.05 -9.12 17.69
CA TYR A 114 -14.38 -8.55 16.38
C TYR A 114 -14.38 -9.58 15.24
N ARG A 115 -14.20 -10.89 15.50
CA ARG A 115 -14.03 -11.91 14.44
C ARG A 115 -15.11 -11.84 13.35
N ASP A 116 -16.38 -11.77 13.76
CA ASP A 116 -17.53 -11.80 12.85
C ASP A 116 -18.09 -10.40 12.55
N ILE A 117 -17.50 -9.37 13.17
CA ILE A 117 -17.83 -7.96 12.89
C ILE A 117 -17.32 -7.60 11.50
N LYS A 118 -18.13 -6.87 10.76
CA LYS A 118 -17.78 -6.43 9.42
C LYS A 118 -17.12 -5.06 9.43
N PHE A 119 -16.19 -4.89 8.51
CA PHE A 119 -15.46 -3.66 8.23
C PHE A 119 -15.50 -3.38 6.73
N LYS A 120 -15.47 -2.11 6.36
CA LYS A 120 -15.43 -1.66 4.97
C LYS A 120 -14.31 -0.65 4.79
N CYS A 121 -13.57 -0.76 3.67
CA CYS A 121 -12.61 0.25 3.31
C CYS A 121 -13.33 1.52 2.84
N VAL A 122 -12.94 2.68 3.39
CA VAL A 122 -13.55 3.98 3.05
C VAL A 122 -12.58 4.97 2.44
N ASP A 123 -11.27 4.75 2.62
CA ASP A 123 -10.22 5.57 2.02
C ASP A 123 -9.03 4.71 1.62
N VAL A 124 -8.47 5.00 0.44
CA VAL A 124 -7.26 4.39 -0.09
C VAL A 124 -6.42 5.49 -0.73
N GLN A 125 -5.18 5.63 -0.27
CA GLN A 125 -4.23 6.59 -0.80
C GLN A 125 -3.02 5.87 -1.37
N TYR A 126 -2.39 6.51 -2.35
CA TYR A 126 -1.27 5.96 -3.09
C TYR A 126 -0.04 6.86 -2.94
N HIS A 127 1.15 6.27 -3.00
CA HIS A 127 2.41 7.01 -3.11
C HIS A 127 2.49 7.71 -4.46
N ASP A 128 2.71 9.02 -4.47
CA ASP A 128 2.79 9.80 -5.73
C ASP A 128 3.85 9.24 -6.68
N LYS A 129 5.01 8.85 -6.14
CA LYS A 129 6.17 8.41 -6.93
C LYS A 129 6.03 7.03 -7.54
N THR A 130 5.43 6.09 -6.81
CA THR A 130 5.42 4.67 -7.18
C THR A 130 4.04 4.16 -7.52
N GLN A 131 2.99 4.91 -7.19
CA GLN A 131 1.59 4.51 -7.30
C GLN A 131 1.27 3.24 -6.51
N LYS A 132 2.12 2.86 -5.55
CA LYS A 132 1.83 1.79 -4.60
C LYS A 132 0.85 2.29 -3.54
N ILE A 133 0.00 1.42 -2.99
CA ILE A 133 -0.85 1.79 -1.86
C ILE A 133 0.02 2.24 -0.70
N LYS A 134 -0.26 3.45 -0.23
CA LYS A 134 0.38 4.12 0.89
C LYS A 134 -0.44 3.98 2.17
N TYR A 135 -1.75 4.10 2.04
CA TYR A 135 -2.64 4.12 3.20
C TYR A 135 -4.00 3.52 2.87
N MET A 136 -4.60 2.84 3.86
CA MET A 136 -5.99 2.40 3.82
C MET A 136 -6.70 2.67 5.16
N LEU A 137 -7.93 3.18 5.09
CA LEU A 137 -8.83 3.31 6.23
C LEU A 137 -9.97 2.30 6.12
N PHE A 138 -10.18 1.52 7.18
CA PHE A 138 -11.34 0.66 7.32
C PHE A 138 -12.23 1.15 8.46
N GLU A 139 -13.53 1.15 8.25
CA GLU A 139 -14.52 1.46 9.28
C GLU A 139 -15.35 0.22 9.58
N GLN A 140 -15.58 -0.05 10.87
CA GLN A 140 -16.59 -1.01 11.32
C GLN A 140 -17.95 -0.59 10.76
N ILE A 141 -18.76 -1.55 10.29
CA ILE A 141 -20.09 -1.27 9.73
C ILE A 141 -21.24 -1.87 10.55
N THR A 142 -20.94 -2.83 11.44
CA THR A 142 -21.91 -3.48 12.31
C THR A 142 -21.43 -3.47 13.77
N GLN A 143 -22.36 -3.32 14.72
CA GLN A 143 -22.10 -3.56 16.15
C GLN A 143 -22.23 -5.05 16.50
#